data_AF-A0A7C4P2I0-F1
#
_entry.id   AF-A0A7C4P2I0-F1
#
_cell.length_a   1.000
_cell.length_b   1.000
_cell.length_c   1.000
_cell.angle_alpha   90.00
_cell.angle_beta   90.00
_cell.angle_gamma   90.00
#
_symmetry.space_group_name_H-M   'P 1'
#
loop_
_entity.id
_entity.type
_entity.pdbx_description
1 polymer ?
#
loop_
_entity_poly.entity_id
_entity_poly.type
_entity_poly.pdbx_seq_one_letter_code
_entity_poly.pdbx_strand_id
1 'polypeptide(L)'
;MQKRENQALTLRERDELARLEGSRLDTPPDLTDLRPTAIGNILRAVERRVVHRYGLDAVLLWPRLWLLLPEESRQEIAAARASLDRLAEAWGWGLCFLVWALWQPWAVLIALVWMLLAARLARSPARTFAVLVQSAFDLYRWRLYEALHFPVLQEKGAAEVAAGQALTRYIQRGA
;
A
#
# COMPACT_ATOMS: atom_id res chain seq x y z
N MET A 1 8.34 -30.28 -19.50
CA MET A 1 7.25 -29.27 -19.41
C MET A 1 7.73 -27.93 -19.98
N GLN A 2 8.10 -27.88 -21.27
CA GLN A 2 8.95 -26.80 -21.81
C GLN A 2 8.44 -26.31 -23.18
N LYS A 3 7.13 -26.03 -23.30
CA LYS A 3 6.51 -25.64 -24.57
C LYS A 3 5.33 -24.68 -24.42
N ARG A 4 5.49 -23.61 -23.63
CA ARG A 4 4.57 -22.46 -23.59
C ARG A 4 5.28 -21.10 -23.64
N GLU A 5 6.56 -21.07 -24.02
CA GLU A 5 7.38 -19.85 -23.93
C GLU A 5 7.44 -18.99 -25.20
N ASN A 6 6.68 -19.31 -26.26
CA ASN A 6 6.80 -18.56 -27.52
C ASN A 6 5.51 -18.43 -28.34
N GLN A 7 4.35 -18.30 -27.68
CA GLN A 7 3.18 -17.71 -28.33
C GLN A 7 3.14 -16.24 -27.95
N ALA A 8 3.46 -15.36 -28.90
CA ALA A 8 3.32 -13.92 -28.71
C ALA A 8 1.85 -13.63 -28.38
N LEU A 9 1.58 -13.20 -27.15
CA LEU A 9 0.25 -12.83 -26.70
C LEU A 9 -0.38 -11.86 -27.69
N THR A 10 -1.62 -12.14 -28.09
CA THR A 10 -2.43 -11.22 -28.88
C THR A 10 -2.63 -9.89 -28.14
N LEU A 11 -2.96 -8.80 -28.83
CA LEU A 11 -3.16 -7.49 -28.17
C LEU A 11 -4.20 -7.56 -27.03
N ARG A 12 -5.28 -8.33 -27.22
CA ARG A 12 -6.30 -8.54 -26.18
C ARG A 12 -5.76 -9.30 -24.97
N GLU A 13 -4.98 -10.35 -25.19
CA GLU A 13 -4.36 -11.11 -24.09
C GLU A 13 -3.31 -10.29 -23.35
N ARG A 14 -2.59 -9.39 -24.04
CA ARG A 14 -1.67 -8.44 -23.39
C ARG A 14 -2.42 -7.44 -22.52
N ASP A 15 -3.52 -6.88 -23.02
CA ASP A 15 -4.36 -5.95 -22.25
C ASP A 15 -4.99 -6.66 -21.03
N GLU A 16 -5.44 -7.89 -21.21
CA GLU A 16 -5.99 -8.71 -20.13
C GLU A 16 -4.92 -9.04 -19.10
N LEU A 17 -3.72 -9.46 -19.53
CA LEU A 17 -2.59 -9.71 -18.65
C LEU A 17 -2.22 -8.44 -17.86
N ALA A 18 -2.11 -7.29 -18.51
CA ALA A 18 -1.82 -6.02 -17.85
C ALA A 18 -2.88 -5.65 -16.80
N ARG A 19 -4.17 -5.91 -17.09
CA ARG A 19 -5.27 -5.70 -16.12
C ARG A 19 -5.19 -6.66 -14.93
N LEU A 20 -4.87 -7.93 -15.18
CA LEU A 20 -4.73 -8.94 -14.13
C LEU A 20 -3.53 -8.66 -13.25
N GLU A 21 -2.39 -8.27 -13.84
CA GLU A 21 -1.19 -7.86 -13.11
C GLU A 21 -1.45 -6.61 -12.25
N GLY A 22 -2.13 -5.60 -12.81
CA GLY A 22 -2.55 -4.43 -12.04
C GLY A 22 -3.44 -4.79 -10.85
N SER A 23 -4.40 -5.70 -11.05
CA SER A 23 -5.31 -6.14 -9.99
C SER A 23 -4.60 -6.99 -8.91
N ARG A 24 -3.59 -7.76 -9.31
CA ARG A 24 -2.75 -8.54 -8.39
C ARG A 24 -1.91 -7.64 -7.49
N LEU A 25 -1.47 -6.47 -7.97
CA LEU A 25 -0.73 -5.52 -7.16
C LEU A 25 -1.61 -4.89 -6.05
N ASP A 26 -2.91 -4.82 -6.25
CA ASP A 26 -3.83 -4.22 -5.26
C ASP A 26 -4.35 -5.19 -4.22
N THR A 27 -4.13 -6.49 -4.42
CA THR A 27 -4.74 -7.54 -3.60
C THR A 27 -3.66 -8.24 -2.79
N PRO A 28 -3.83 -8.39 -1.46
CA PRO A 28 -2.93 -9.20 -0.66
C PRO A 28 -2.84 -10.63 -1.21
N PRO A 29 -1.65 -11.24 -1.21
CA PRO A 29 -1.48 -12.59 -1.76
C PRO A 29 -2.17 -13.68 -0.92
N ASP A 30 -2.32 -13.46 0.39
CA ASP A 30 -3.03 -14.34 1.30
C ASP A 30 -4.44 -13.80 1.60
N LEU A 31 -5.44 -14.70 1.57
CA LEU A 31 -6.83 -14.39 1.89
C LEU A 31 -7.02 -13.97 3.34
N THR A 32 -6.16 -14.44 4.26
CA THR A 32 -6.21 -14.05 5.68
C THR A 32 -5.89 -12.57 5.90
N ASP A 33 -5.26 -11.93 4.91
CA ASP A 33 -4.88 -10.53 4.94
C ASP A 33 -5.88 -9.59 4.27
N LEU A 34 -7.02 -10.11 3.79
CA LEU A 34 -8.04 -9.26 3.20
C LEU A 34 -8.62 -8.28 4.23
N ARG A 35 -8.80 -7.06 3.76
CA ARG A 35 -9.43 -5.95 4.47
C ARG A 35 -10.81 -5.67 3.89
N PRO A 36 -11.73 -5.09 4.68
CA PRO A 36 -13.09 -4.83 4.24
C PRO A 36 -13.20 -3.81 3.11
N THR A 37 -12.15 -3.00 2.88
CA THR A 37 -12.15 -1.94 1.86
C THR A 37 -11.08 -2.19 0.81
N ALA A 38 -11.35 -1.79 -0.43
CA ALA A 38 -10.37 -1.85 -1.52
C ALA A 38 -9.09 -1.06 -1.21
N ILE A 39 -9.23 0.10 -0.53
CA ILE A 39 -8.10 0.91 -0.07
C ILE A 39 -7.26 0.13 0.96
N GLY A 40 -7.93 -0.53 1.92
CA GLY A 40 -7.26 -1.38 2.90
C GLY A 40 -6.53 -2.55 2.24
N ASN A 41 -7.11 -3.17 1.21
CA ASN A 41 -6.45 -4.23 0.44
C ASN A 41 -5.17 -3.72 -0.25
N ILE A 42 -5.23 -2.56 -0.91
CA ILE A 42 -4.07 -1.95 -1.58
C ILE A 42 -2.93 -1.69 -0.60
N LEU A 43 -3.25 -1.04 0.53
CA LEU A 43 -2.27 -0.74 1.58
C LEU A 43 -1.69 -2.02 2.18
N ARG A 44 -2.55 -2.99 2.50
CA ARG A 44 -2.14 -4.27 3.07
C ARG A 44 -1.29 -5.10 2.10
N ALA A 45 -1.57 -5.02 0.80
CA ALA A 45 -0.76 -5.68 -0.23
C ALA A 45 0.67 -5.15 -0.22
N VAL A 46 0.88 -3.83 -0.06
CA VAL A 46 2.21 -3.24 0.06
C VAL A 46 2.90 -3.63 1.37
N GLU A 47 2.20 -3.57 2.51
CA GLU A 47 2.75 -4.03 3.79
C GLU A 47 3.28 -5.46 3.67
N ARG A 48 2.49 -6.36 3.09
CA ARG A 48 2.89 -7.76 2.90
C ARG A 48 4.01 -7.91 1.90
N ARG A 49 4.04 -7.13 0.82
CA ARG A 49 5.18 -7.14 -0.11
C ARG A 49 6.50 -6.76 0.57
N VAL A 50 6.50 -5.73 1.42
CA VAL A 50 7.70 -5.32 2.16
C VAL A 50 8.14 -6.42 3.14
N VAL A 51 7.19 -7.02 3.86
CA VAL A 51 7.48 -8.13 4.78
C VAL A 51 8.02 -9.36 4.03
N HIS A 52 7.38 -9.77 2.93
CA HIS A 52 7.80 -10.94 2.17
C HIS A 52 9.16 -10.74 1.48
N ARG A 53 9.43 -9.53 0.97
CA ARG A 53 10.65 -9.24 0.21
C ARG A 53 11.85 -8.96 1.11
N TYR A 54 11.64 -8.28 2.24
CA TYR A 54 12.72 -7.77 3.09
C TYR A 54 12.69 -8.28 4.53
N GLY A 55 11.63 -8.98 4.94
CA GLY A 55 11.45 -9.36 6.35
C GLY A 55 11.15 -8.18 7.29
N LEU A 56 10.97 -6.98 6.73
CA LEU A 56 10.77 -5.75 7.48
C LEU A 56 9.27 -5.53 7.74
N ASP A 57 8.90 -5.28 9.00
CA ASP A 57 7.56 -4.80 9.32
C ASP A 57 7.45 -3.32 8.92
N ALA A 58 6.75 -3.10 7.80
CA ALA A 58 6.56 -1.77 7.24
C ALA A 58 5.89 -0.81 8.24
N VAL A 59 4.89 -1.27 8.99
CA VAL A 59 4.12 -0.41 9.91
C VAL A 59 4.99 0.05 11.07
N LEU A 60 5.77 -0.87 11.64
CA LEU A 60 6.63 -0.58 12.77
C LEU A 60 7.82 0.31 12.40
N LEU A 61 8.42 0.07 11.23
CA LEU A 61 9.63 0.76 10.80
C LEU A 61 9.35 2.06 10.05
N TRP A 62 8.12 2.28 9.60
CA TRP A 62 7.72 3.49 8.87
C TRP A 62 8.10 4.81 9.57
N PRO A 63 7.83 5.02 10.88
CA PRO A 63 8.19 6.29 11.52
C PRO A 63 9.69 6.56 11.53
N ARG A 64 10.52 5.50 11.64
CA ARG A 64 11.98 5.60 11.61
C ARG A 64 12.46 5.92 10.20
N LEU A 65 11.87 5.24 9.21
CA LEU A 65 12.19 5.48 7.81
C LEU A 65 11.83 6.92 7.40
N TRP A 66 10.70 7.43 7.90
CA TRP A 66 10.23 8.79 7.68
C TRP A 66 11.26 9.85 8.11
N LEU A 67 11.97 9.62 9.21
CA LEU A 67 13.01 10.55 9.68
C LEU A 67 14.28 10.53 8.82
N LEU A 68 14.53 9.44 8.10
CA LEU A 68 15.74 9.24 7.27
C LEU A 68 15.52 9.57 5.78
N LEU A 69 14.26 9.78 5.38
CA LEU A 69 13.85 10.12 4.04
C LEU A 69 14.29 11.55 3.68
N PRO A 70 14.82 11.78 2.46
CA PRO A 70 15.03 13.13 1.94
C PRO A 70 13.73 13.93 1.89
N GLU A 71 13.85 15.24 2.02
CA GLU A 71 12.70 16.15 2.08
C GLU A 71 11.80 16.03 0.85
N GLU A 72 12.37 15.96 -0.36
CA GLU A 72 11.62 15.79 -1.61
C GLU A 72 10.76 14.51 -1.59
N SER A 73 11.33 13.38 -1.15
CA SER A 73 10.60 12.12 -1.05
C SER A 73 9.46 12.20 -0.01
N ARG A 74 9.68 12.89 1.11
CA ARG A 74 8.63 13.12 2.12
C ARG A 74 7.48 13.95 1.55
N GLN A 75 7.79 15.00 0.80
CA GLN A 75 6.79 15.88 0.20
C GLN A 75 5.91 15.12 -0.81
N GLU A 76 6.50 14.29 -1.67
CA GLU A 76 5.75 13.45 -2.62
C GLU A 76 4.81 12.46 -1.91
N ILE A 77 5.32 11.78 -0.87
CA ILE A 77 4.50 10.84 -0.08
C ILE A 77 3.38 11.58 0.65
N ALA A 78 3.66 12.77 1.21
CA ALA A 78 2.69 13.61 1.88
C ALA A 78 1.61 14.13 0.91
N ALA A 79 1.98 14.51 -0.32
CA ALA A 79 1.03 14.96 -1.34
C ALA A 79 0.09 13.82 -1.79
N ALA A 80 0.63 12.61 -1.97
CA ALA A 80 -0.16 11.43 -2.25
C ALA A 80 -1.12 11.10 -1.09
N ARG A 81 -0.64 11.21 0.16
CA ARG A 81 -1.47 11.04 1.36
C ARG A 81 -2.57 12.09 1.47
N ALA A 82 -2.26 13.37 1.23
CA ALA A 82 -3.26 14.44 1.25
C ALA A 82 -4.36 14.22 0.19
N SER A 83 -4.03 13.63 -0.95
CA SER A 83 -5.02 13.26 -1.97
C SER A 83 -5.97 12.17 -1.51
N LEU A 84 -5.49 11.20 -0.70
CA LEU A 84 -6.35 10.22 -0.04
C LEU A 84 -7.24 10.88 1.02
N ASP A 85 -6.65 11.71 1.86
CA ASP A 85 -7.36 12.35 2.99
C ASP A 85 -8.52 13.22 2.46
N ARG A 86 -8.33 13.97 1.37
CA ARG A 86 -9.43 14.72 0.71
C ARG A 86 -10.62 13.85 0.30
N LEU A 87 -10.37 12.63 -0.19
CA LEU A 87 -11.45 11.73 -0.60
C LEU A 87 -12.09 11.03 0.61
N ALA A 88 -11.32 10.80 1.67
CA ALA A 88 -11.86 10.34 2.95
C ALA A 88 -12.75 11.42 3.59
N GLU A 89 -12.35 12.68 3.55
CA GLU A 89 -13.17 13.83 3.96
C GLU A 89 -14.43 13.93 3.11
N ALA A 90 -14.32 13.83 1.78
CA ALA A 90 -15.48 13.83 0.88
C ALA A 90 -16.47 12.68 1.19
N TRP A 91 -15.95 11.50 1.53
CA TRP A 91 -16.76 10.37 2.00
C TRP A 91 -17.43 10.67 3.34
N GLY A 92 -16.70 11.28 4.29
CA GLY A 92 -17.21 11.73 5.58
C GLY A 92 -18.33 12.76 5.46
N TRP A 93 -18.23 13.70 4.50
CA TRP A 93 -19.31 14.63 4.19
C TRP A 93 -20.57 13.92 3.68
N GLY A 94 -20.42 12.85 2.89
CA GLY A 94 -21.54 12.00 2.50
C GLY A 94 -22.23 11.32 3.70
N LEU A 95 -21.45 10.88 4.69
CA LEU A 95 -21.96 10.34 5.94
C LEU A 95 -22.72 11.40 6.75
N CYS A 96 -22.19 12.62 6.87
CA CYS A 96 -22.89 13.72 7.53
C CYS A 96 -24.20 14.09 6.80
N PHE A 97 -24.22 14.00 5.47
CA PHE A 97 -25.42 14.27 4.67
C PHE A 97 -26.56 13.27 4.95
N LEU A 98 -26.25 12.05 5.45
CA LEU A 98 -27.29 11.10 5.86
C LEU A 98 -28.16 11.60 7.00
N VAL A 99 -27.74 12.59 7.79
CA VAL A 99 -28.59 13.20 8.83
C VAL A 99 -29.85 13.82 8.22
N TRP A 100 -29.77 14.36 7.00
CA TRP A 100 -30.93 14.91 6.29
C TRP A 100 -31.94 13.84 5.84
N ALA A 101 -31.55 12.58 5.80
CA ALA A 101 -32.45 11.47 5.48
C ALA A 101 -33.63 11.34 6.45
N LEU A 102 -33.49 11.85 7.68
CA LEU A 102 -34.56 11.85 8.68
C LEU A 102 -35.78 12.65 8.24
N TRP A 103 -35.58 13.73 7.48
CA TRP A 103 -36.65 14.56 6.94
C TRP A 103 -36.95 14.24 5.47
N GLN A 104 -35.95 13.81 4.72
CA GLN A 104 -36.03 13.65 3.28
C GLN A 104 -35.45 12.30 2.84
N PRO A 105 -36.28 11.26 2.64
CA PRO A 105 -35.79 9.90 2.33
C PRO A 105 -34.94 9.81 1.06
N TRP A 106 -35.14 10.68 0.08
CA TRP A 106 -34.32 10.72 -1.15
C TRP A 106 -32.85 11.09 -0.88
N ALA A 107 -32.55 11.76 0.25
CA ALA A 107 -31.19 12.11 0.64
C ALA A 107 -30.31 10.88 0.85
N VAL A 108 -30.90 9.73 1.24
CA VAL A 108 -30.19 8.45 1.37
C VAL A 108 -29.55 8.06 0.04
N LEU A 109 -30.30 8.14 -1.06
CA LEU A 109 -29.80 7.72 -2.36
C LEU A 109 -28.65 8.61 -2.82
N ILE A 110 -28.75 9.92 -2.62
CA ILE A 110 -27.67 10.85 -2.97
C ILE A 110 -26.43 10.62 -2.11
N ALA A 111 -26.59 10.47 -0.79
CA ALA A 111 -25.49 10.17 0.11
C ALA A 111 -24.77 8.87 -0.29
N LEU A 112 -25.52 7.79 -0.55
CA LEU A 112 -24.95 6.51 -0.95
C LEU A 112 -24.19 6.60 -2.28
N VAL A 113 -24.76 7.25 -3.30
CA VAL A 113 -24.08 7.44 -4.58
C VAL A 113 -22.79 8.25 -4.39
N TRP A 114 -22.84 9.32 -3.59
CA TRP A 114 -21.67 10.15 -3.29
C TRP A 114 -20.57 9.36 -2.57
N MET A 115 -20.92 8.63 -1.51
CA MET A 115 -19.99 7.81 -0.74
C MET A 115 -19.37 6.70 -1.61
N LEU A 116 -20.16 6.05 -2.46
CA LEU A 116 -19.65 5.03 -3.39
C LEU A 116 -18.69 5.64 -4.42
N LEU A 117 -19.00 6.82 -4.94
CA LEU A 117 -18.14 7.53 -5.87
C LEU A 117 -16.81 7.93 -5.21
N ALA A 118 -16.85 8.55 -4.02
CA ALA A 118 -15.67 8.92 -3.25
C ALA A 118 -14.78 7.70 -2.96
N ALA A 119 -15.37 6.57 -2.54
CA ALA A 119 -14.65 5.33 -2.28
C ALA A 119 -14.03 4.72 -3.55
N ARG A 120 -14.67 4.86 -4.73
CA ARG A 120 -14.09 4.42 -6.00
C ARG A 120 -12.94 5.31 -6.45
N LEU A 121 -13.11 6.63 -6.36
CA LEU A 121 -12.07 7.59 -6.73
C LEU A 121 -10.84 7.47 -5.84
N ALA A 122 -11.01 7.12 -4.56
CA ALA A 122 -9.93 6.95 -3.60
C ALA A 122 -8.97 5.81 -3.93
N ARG A 123 -9.34 4.86 -4.79
CA ARG A 123 -8.47 3.75 -5.19
C ARG A 123 -7.22 4.21 -5.93
N SER A 124 -7.34 5.21 -6.80
CA SER A 124 -6.20 5.72 -7.58
C SER A 124 -5.12 6.35 -6.67
N PRO A 125 -5.42 7.36 -5.82
CA PRO A 125 -4.43 7.91 -4.91
C PRO A 125 -3.95 6.88 -3.86
N ALA A 126 -4.77 5.89 -3.49
CA ALA A 126 -4.34 4.80 -2.63
C ALA A 126 -3.19 4.00 -3.25
N ARG A 127 -3.30 3.67 -4.54
CA ARG A 127 -2.23 2.98 -5.29
C ARG A 127 -0.97 3.83 -5.36
N THR A 128 -1.09 5.12 -5.69
CA THR A 128 0.06 6.03 -5.77
C THR A 128 0.78 6.10 -4.43
N PHE A 129 0.04 6.33 -3.35
CA PHE A 129 0.60 6.36 -2.00
C PHE A 129 1.29 5.03 -1.65
N ALA A 130 0.62 3.90 -1.90
CA ALA A 130 1.15 2.58 -1.61
C ALA A 130 2.44 2.28 -2.40
N VAL A 131 2.51 2.64 -3.69
CA VAL A 131 3.72 2.50 -4.51
C VAL A 131 4.83 3.39 -3.99
N LEU A 132 4.57 4.64 -3.60
CA LEU A 132 5.59 5.53 -3.04
C LEU A 132 6.13 5.00 -1.70
N VAL A 133 5.27 4.47 -0.83
CA VAL A 133 5.69 3.81 0.42
C VAL A 133 6.58 2.60 0.11
N GLN A 134 6.17 1.76 -0.85
CA GLN A 134 6.97 0.61 -1.27
C GLN A 134 8.34 1.03 -1.80
N SER A 135 8.37 2.02 -2.70
CA SER A 135 9.59 2.59 -3.25
C SER A 135 10.49 3.18 -2.17
N ALA A 136 9.92 3.83 -1.14
CA ALA A 136 10.70 4.33 -0.02
C ALA A 136 11.45 3.21 0.71
N PHE A 137 10.82 2.05 0.93
CA PHE A 137 11.52 0.87 1.47
C PHE A 137 12.53 0.29 0.48
N ASP A 138 12.16 0.17 -0.80
CA ASP A 138 13.05 -0.35 -1.85
C ASP A 138 14.35 0.46 -1.96
N LEU A 139 14.30 1.78 -1.77
CA LEU A 139 15.44 2.69 -1.92
C LEU A 139 16.18 2.92 -0.60
N TYR A 140 15.47 3.20 0.49
CA TYR A 140 16.06 3.74 1.72
C TYR A 140 16.19 2.72 2.85
N ARG A 141 15.83 1.44 2.67
CA ARG A 141 15.97 0.42 3.73
C ARG A 141 17.38 0.33 4.31
N TRP A 142 18.42 0.55 3.49
CA TRP A 142 19.81 0.49 3.93
C TRP A 142 20.13 1.55 4.99
N ARG A 143 19.53 2.74 4.87
CA ARG A 143 19.67 3.81 5.86
C ARG A 143 19.09 3.41 7.22
N LEU A 144 18.04 2.57 7.25
CA LEU A 144 17.51 2.04 8.51
C LEU A 144 18.54 1.15 9.21
N TYR A 145 19.18 0.24 8.47
CA TYR A 145 20.21 -0.64 9.03
C TYR A 145 21.38 0.16 9.59
N GLU A 146 21.86 1.15 8.82
CA GLU A 146 22.95 2.02 9.23
C GLU A 146 22.60 2.87 10.46
N ALA A 147 21.45 3.56 10.45
CA ALA A 147 21.00 4.42 11.55
C ALA A 147 20.69 3.64 12.84
N LEU A 148 20.35 2.35 12.73
CA LEU A 148 20.10 1.47 13.88
C LEU A 148 21.33 0.64 14.28
N HIS A 149 22.50 0.91 13.66
CA HIS A 149 23.75 0.19 13.88
C HIS A 149 23.62 -1.34 13.77
N PHE A 150 22.74 -1.79 12.87
CA PHE A 150 22.52 -3.20 12.59
C PHE A 150 23.42 -3.63 11.42
N PRO A 151 23.94 -4.87 11.39
CA PRO A 151 24.84 -5.32 10.33
C PRO A 151 24.23 -5.12 8.94
N VAL A 152 24.92 -4.35 8.09
CA VAL A 152 24.50 -4.07 6.71
C VAL A 152 24.70 -5.34 5.88
N LEU A 153 23.62 -5.79 5.24
CA LEU A 153 23.63 -7.03 4.47
C LEU A 153 24.33 -6.84 3.12
N GLN A 154 25.32 -7.69 2.83
CA GLN A 154 25.92 -7.78 1.50
C GLN A 154 25.18 -8.79 0.59
N GLU A 155 24.40 -9.71 1.18
CA GLU A 155 23.69 -10.77 0.47
C GLU A 155 22.19 -10.48 0.32
N LYS A 156 21.65 -10.74 -0.88
CA LYS A 156 20.23 -10.60 -1.20
C LYS A 156 19.49 -11.94 -1.03
N GLY A 157 18.20 -11.89 -0.73
CA GLY A 157 17.33 -13.07 -0.70
C GLY A 157 17.02 -13.55 0.71
N ALA A 158 17.18 -14.85 1.01
CA ALA A 158 16.76 -15.42 2.29
C ALA A 158 17.50 -14.82 3.50
N ALA A 159 18.79 -14.52 3.35
CA ALA A 159 19.58 -13.84 4.37
C ALA A 159 19.07 -12.42 4.67
N GLU A 160 18.62 -11.69 3.63
CA GLU A 160 18.04 -10.36 3.77
C GLU A 160 16.74 -10.39 4.56
N VAL A 161 15.87 -11.35 4.27
CA VAL A 161 14.61 -11.54 4.99
C VAL A 161 14.85 -11.89 6.46
N ALA A 162 15.80 -12.78 6.75
CA ALA A 162 16.12 -13.18 8.13
C ALA A 162 16.62 -12.00 8.97
N ALA A 163 17.47 -11.14 8.40
CA ALA A 163 17.98 -9.97 9.11
C ALA A 163 16.91 -8.88 9.28
N GLY A 164 16.03 -8.67 8.30
CA GLY A 164 14.89 -7.75 8.46
C GLY A 164 13.94 -8.19 9.56
N GLN A 165 13.71 -9.50 9.70
CA GLN A 165 12.94 -10.07 10.79
C GLN A 165 13.65 -9.90 12.15
N ALA A 166 14.99 -10.03 12.18
CA ALA A 166 15.77 -9.77 13.38
C ALA A 166 15.70 -8.30 13.80
N LEU A 167 15.83 -7.38 12.85
CA LEU A 167 15.69 -5.94 13.09
C LEU A 167 14.29 -5.59 13.60
N THR A 168 13.26 -6.14 12.96
CA THR A 168 11.86 -5.97 13.39
C THR A 168 11.67 -6.47 14.82
N ARG A 169 12.15 -7.67 15.13
CA ARG A 169 12.07 -8.26 16.49
C ARG A 169 12.81 -7.40 17.52
N TYR A 170 14.00 -6.91 17.18
CA TYR A 170 14.78 -6.02 18.03
C TYR A 170 14.00 -4.76 18.42
N ILE A 171 13.34 -4.12 17.45
CA ILE A 171 12.51 -2.93 17.70
C ILE A 171 11.22 -3.26 18.48
N GLN A 172 10.60 -4.43 18.25
CA GLN A 172 9.37 -4.81 18.95
C GLN A 172 9.60 -5.21 20.41
N ARG A 173 10.70 -5.92 20.70
CA ARG A 173 10.90 -6.60 21.98
C ARG A 173 12.06 -6.06 22.81
N GLY A 174 12.98 -5.30 22.21
CA GLY A 174 14.17 -4.81 22.91
C GLY A 174 15.05 -5.95 23.40
N ALA A 175 15.73 -6.62 22.45
CA ALA A 175 16.53 -7.84 22.61
C ALA A 175 15.73 -9.14 22.83
#